data_AF-A0A3D4NJV3-F1
#
_entry.id   AF-A0A3D4NJV3-F1
#
_cell.length_a   1.000
_cell.length_b   1.000
_cell.length_c   1.000
_cell.angle_alpha   90.00
_cell.angle_beta   90.00
_cell.angle_gamma   90.00
#
_symmetry.space_group_name_H-M   'P 1'
#
loop_
_entity.id
_entity.type
_entity.pdbx_description
1 polymer ?
#
loop_
_entity_poly.entity_id
_entity_poly.type
_entity_poly.pdbx_seq_one_letter_code
_entity_poly.pdbx_strand_id
1 'polypeptide(L)'
;MSQTDPLDQDPVFQLKGSMLAITVLELARNDLENLDRQLAAKVAQAPNFFSNAPLVLALDKLPAHEGAVDLPGLMRICRQHGLRTLAIRA
;
A
#
# COMPACT_ATOMS: atom_id res chain seq x y z
N MET A 1 -21.01 41.45 31.94
CA MET A 1 -21.09 39.99 31.79
C MET A 1 -20.84 39.70 30.32
N SER A 2 -19.66 39.21 29.97
CA SER A 2 -19.32 38.88 28.58
C SER A 2 -19.67 37.41 28.36
N GLN A 3 -20.73 37.20 27.60
CA GLN A 3 -21.25 35.88 27.25
C GLN A 3 -20.41 35.38 26.07
N THR A 4 -19.54 34.41 26.31
CA THR A 4 -18.79 33.71 25.26
C THR A 4 -19.76 32.74 24.57
N ASP A 5 -20.05 32.95 23.30
CA ASP A 5 -20.85 32.03 22.47
C ASP A 5 -20.19 30.64 22.41
N PRO A 6 -20.90 29.54 22.74
CA PRO A 6 -20.32 28.18 22.74
C PRO A 6 -20.26 27.51 21.35
N LEU A 7 -20.22 28.27 20.25
CA LEU A 7 -20.31 27.73 18.88
C LEU A 7 -19.00 27.16 18.31
N ASP A 8 -17.93 27.09 19.10
CA ASP A 8 -16.59 26.64 18.68
C ASP A 8 -16.07 25.48 19.56
N GLN A 9 -16.92 24.48 19.82
CA GLN A 9 -16.59 23.36 20.72
C GLN A 9 -16.78 21.95 20.13
N ASP A 10 -17.24 21.83 18.88
CA ASP A 10 -17.34 20.50 18.27
C ASP A 10 -15.96 20.00 17.79
N PRO A 11 -15.52 18.80 18.21
CA PRO A 11 -14.24 18.26 17.77
C PRO A 11 -14.25 17.95 16.27
N VAL A 12 -13.41 18.62 15.49
CA VAL A 12 -13.32 18.48 14.02
C VAL A 12 -12.57 17.22 13.56
N PHE A 13 -11.96 16.47 14.47
CA PHE A 13 -11.28 15.22 14.17
C PHE A 13 -11.44 14.22 15.31
N GLN A 14 -11.32 12.93 14.98
CA GLN A 14 -11.18 11.86 15.96
C GLN A 14 -10.06 10.92 15.51
N LEU A 15 -9.19 10.55 16.43
CA LEU A 15 -8.20 9.49 16.22
C LEU A 15 -8.79 8.18 16.74
N LYS A 16 -8.94 7.21 15.84
CA LYS A 16 -9.47 5.87 16.16
C LYS A 16 -8.54 4.83 15.58
N GLY A 17 -8.20 3.82 16.37
CA GLY A 17 -7.60 2.59 15.87
C GLY A 17 -8.68 1.73 15.23
N SER A 18 -8.39 1.11 14.09
CA SER A 18 -9.29 0.15 13.43
C SER A 18 -8.48 -0.93 12.73
N MET A 19 -9.01 -2.15 12.70
CA MET A 19 -8.43 -3.24 11.90
C MET A 19 -9.03 -3.18 10.50
N LEU A 20 -8.17 -3.13 9.49
CA LEU A 20 -8.56 -3.15 8.09
C LEU A 20 -7.99 -4.39 7.43
N ALA A 21 -8.81 -5.11 6.66
CA ALA A 21 -8.34 -6.19 5.80
C ALA A 21 -7.76 -5.56 4.52
N ILE A 22 -6.44 -5.60 4.35
CA ILE A 22 -5.73 -5.06 3.18
C ILE A 22 -4.77 -6.12 2.66
N THR A 23 -4.63 -6.19 1.33
CA THR A 23 -3.66 -7.07 0.69
C THR A 23 -2.23 -6.60 0.98
N VAL A 24 -1.36 -7.53 1.36
CA VAL A 24 0.06 -7.27 1.57
C VAL A 24 0.85 -7.99 0.48
N LEU A 25 1.73 -7.27 -0.21
CA LEU A 25 2.72 -7.83 -1.12
C LEU A 25 4.06 -7.76 -0.42
N GLU A 26 4.52 -8.91 0.06
CA GLU A 26 5.84 -9.06 0.66
C GLU A 26 6.88 -9.30 -0.42
N LEU A 27 7.84 -8.37 -0.53
CA LEU A 27 8.88 -8.44 -1.54
C LEU A 27 10.00 -9.37 -1.08
N ALA A 28 10.08 -10.54 -1.72
CA ALA A 28 11.10 -11.53 -1.39
C ALA A 28 12.47 -11.25 -2.03
N ARG A 29 12.50 -10.57 -3.20
CA ARG A 29 13.71 -10.21 -3.95
C ARG A 29 13.54 -8.87 -4.66
N ASN A 30 14.62 -8.12 -4.83
CA ASN A 30 14.67 -6.82 -5.50
C ASN A 30 14.85 -7.01 -7.02
N ASP A 31 13.86 -7.64 -7.65
CA ASP A 31 13.88 -7.97 -9.07
C ASP A 31 12.57 -7.51 -9.74
N LEU A 32 12.65 -6.37 -10.42
CA LEU A 32 11.52 -5.74 -11.08
C LEU A 32 10.98 -6.56 -12.26
N GLU A 33 11.85 -7.19 -13.03
CA GLU A 33 11.44 -7.97 -14.20
C GLU A 33 10.66 -9.21 -13.77
N ASN A 34 11.18 -9.93 -12.77
CA ASN A 34 10.48 -11.07 -12.21
C ASN A 34 9.17 -10.69 -11.53
N LEU A 35 9.15 -9.56 -10.80
CA LEU A 35 7.92 -9.06 -10.19
C LEU A 35 6.84 -8.80 -11.23
N ASP A 36 7.17 -8.09 -12.31
CA ASP A 36 6.24 -7.76 -13.39
C ASP A 36 5.62 -9.02 -14.01
N ARG A 37 6.47 -9.97 -14.39
CA ARG A 37 6.03 -11.24 -14.98
C ARG A 37 5.15 -12.06 -14.04
N GLN A 38 5.52 -12.16 -12.77
CA GLN A 38 4.78 -12.96 -11.79
C GLN A 38 3.45 -12.32 -11.41
N LEU A 39 3.39 -10.99 -11.29
CA LEU A 39 2.13 -10.27 -11.10
C LEU A 39 1.21 -10.47 -12.31
N ALA A 40 1.71 -10.33 -13.53
CA ALA A 40 0.91 -10.57 -14.74
C ALA A 40 0.25 -11.96 -14.72
N ALA A 41 0.99 -13.00 -14.33
CA ALA A 41 0.47 -14.36 -14.22
C ALA A 41 -0.62 -14.49 -13.15
N LYS A 42 -0.50 -13.79 -12.02
CA LYS A 42 -1.50 -13.79 -10.95
C LYS A 42 -2.75 -12.98 -11.32
N VAL A 43 -2.59 -11.84 -11.99
CA VAL A 43 -3.70 -11.05 -12.53
C VAL A 43 -4.51 -11.88 -13.52
N ALA A 44 -3.84 -12.60 -14.43
CA ALA A 44 -4.52 -13.47 -15.39
C ALA A 44 -5.37 -14.57 -14.72
N GLN A 45 -4.94 -15.07 -13.56
CA GLN A 45 -5.67 -16.09 -12.79
C GLN A 45 -6.87 -15.50 -12.03
N ALA A 46 -6.77 -14.26 -11.55
CA ALA A 46 -7.77 -13.66 -10.66
C ALA A 46 -7.98 -12.17 -10.93
N PRO A 47 -8.44 -11.76 -12.13
CA PRO A 47 -8.47 -10.36 -12.53
C PRO A 47 -9.28 -9.46 -11.58
N ASN A 48 -10.39 -9.98 -11.05
CA ASN A 48 -11.24 -9.24 -10.10
C ASN A 48 -10.55 -8.96 -8.77
N PHE A 49 -9.64 -9.83 -8.32
CA PHE A 49 -8.88 -9.61 -7.09
C PHE A 49 -7.92 -8.43 -7.22
N PHE A 50 -7.36 -8.20 -8.41
CA PHE A 50 -6.38 -7.15 -8.66
C PHE A 50 -6.99 -5.84 -9.16
N SER A 51 -8.29 -5.81 -9.47
CA SER A 51 -8.96 -4.62 -10.00
C SER A 51 -9.05 -3.49 -8.96
N ASN A 52 -8.17 -2.49 -9.07
CA ASN A 52 -8.07 -1.34 -8.17
C ASN A 52 -7.87 -1.75 -6.70
N ALA A 53 -7.17 -2.86 -6.47
CA ALA A 53 -7.06 -3.46 -5.16
C ALA A 53 -6.06 -2.70 -4.25
N PRO A 54 -6.44 -2.33 -3.02
CA PRO A 54 -5.56 -1.64 -2.09
C PRO A 54 -4.43 -2.56 -1.62
N LEU A 55 -3.21 -2.03 -1.57
CA LEU A 55 -1.99 -2.79 -1.31
C LEU A 55 -1.09 -2.12 -0.27
N VAL A 56 -0.56 -2.91 0.66
CA VAL A 56 0.65 -2.57 1.42
C VAL A 56 1.84 -3.27 0.78
N LEU A 57 2.84 -2.50 0.37
CA LEU A 57 4.10 -3.04 -0.13
C LEU A 57 5.06 -3.23 1.05
N ALA A 58 5.37 -4.49 1.38
CA ALA A 58 6.20 -4.87 2.50
C ALA A 58 7.62 -5.19 2.05
N LEU A 59 8.57 -4.38 2.51
CA LEU A 59 10.01 -4.47 2.26
C LEU A 59 10.79 -4.93 3.50
N ASP A 60 10.12 -5.03 4.66
CA ASP A 60 10.71 -5.38 5.96
C ASP A 60 11.38 -6.77 6.01
N LYS A 61 11.06 -7.64 5.05
CA LYS A 61 11.63 -8.98 4.90
C LYS A 61 12.63 -9.12 3.76
N LEU A 62 12.90 -8.04 3.03
CA LEU A 62 13.85 -8.09 1.92
C LEU A 62 15.27 -8.35 2.47
N PRO A 63 16.01 -9.35 1.96
CA PRO A 63 17.36 -9.61 2.41
C PRO A 63 18.29 -8.40 2.23
N ALA A 64 19.13 -8.12 3.22
CA ALA A 64 20.02 -6.95 3.21
C ALA A 64 21.03 -6.90 2.04
N HIS A 65 21.27 -8.04 1.36
CA HIS A 65 22.19 -8.14 0.22
C HIS A 65 21.53 -7.80 -1.14
N GLU A 66 20.24 -7.50 -1.17
CA GLU A 66 19.48 -7.17 -2.39
C GLU A 66 19.74 -5.75 -2.92
N GLY A 67 20.52 -4.94 -2.18
CA GLY A 67 20.94 -3.60 -2.59
C GLY A 67 19.82 -2.56 -2.50
N ALA A 68 19.98 -1.47 -3.25
CA ALA A 68 19.04 -0.36 -3.23
C ALA A 68 17.74 -0.71 -3.97
N VAL A 69 16.60 -0.46 -3.31
CA VAL A 69 15.27 -0.72 -3.86
C VAL A 69 14.80 0.45 -4.72
N ASP A 70 14.42 0.17 -5.97
CA ASP A 70 13.71 1.13 -6.83
C ASP A 70 12.22 1.18 -6.46
N LEU A 71 11.89 1.92 -5.39
CA LEU A 71 10.51 2.12 -4.95
C LEU A 71 9.58 2.67 -6.05
N PRO A 72 9.96 3.73 -6.80
CA PRO A 72 9.16 4.21 -7.93
C PRO A 72 8.87 3.12 -8.97
N GLY A 73 9.88 2.28 -9.29
CA GLY A 73 9.73 1.12 -10.17
C GLY A 73 8.73 0.10 -9.64
N LEU A 74 8.84 -0.29 -8.38
CA LEU A 74 7.91 -1.23 -7.72
C LEU A 74 6.47 -0.72 -7.74
N MET A 75 6.26 0.55 -7.36
CA MET A 75 4.93 1.17 -7.33
C MET A 75 4.33 1.25 -8.74
N ARG A 76 5.15 1.55 -9.75
CA ARG A 76 4.72 1.58 -11.15
C ARG A 76 4.24 0.21 -11.62
N ILE A 77 5.00 -0.85 -11.35
CA ILE A 77 4.63 -2.22 -11.73
C ILE A 77 3.34 -2.64 -11.02
N CYS A 78 3.24 -2.43 -9.70
CA CYS A 78 2.02 -2.74 -8.95
C CYS A 78 0.79 -2.07 -9.58
N ARG A 79 0.91 -0.78 -9.92
CA ARG A 79 -0.16 0.00 -10.56
C ARG A 79 -0.53 -0.51 -11.95
N GLN A 80 0.45 -0.93 -12.76
CA GLN A 80 0.21 -1.51 -14.09
C GLN A 80 -0.63 -2.79 -13.99
N HIS A 81 -0.49 -3.55 -12.91
CA HIS A 81 -1.24 -4.77 -12.61
C HIS A 81 -2.53 -4.54 -11.82
N GLY A 82 -3.01 -3.29 -11.71
CA GLY A 82 -4.28 -2.95 -11.06
C GLY A 82 -4.22 -2.70 -9.55
N LEU A 83 -3.06 -2.92 -8.91
CA LEU A 83 -2.88 -2.69 -7.48
C LEU A 83 -2.68 -1.20 -7.16
N ARG A 84 -3.15 -0.77 -6.00
CA ARG A 84 -2.99 0.60 -5.47
C ARG A 84 -2.20 0.57 -4.18
N THR A 85 -0.91 0.89 -4.27
CA THR A 85 -0.04 0.99 -3.09
C THR A 85 -0.50 2.13 -2.18
N LEU A 86 -0.98 1.79 -0.99
CA LEU A 86 -1.44 2.73 0.03
C LEU A 86 -0.35 3.08 1.04
N ALA A 87 0.51 2.11 1.34
CA ALA A 87 1.57 2.25 2.33
C ALA A 87 2.77 1.35 2.00
N ILE A 88 3.91 1.72 2.56
CA ILE A 88 5.13 0.93 2.57
C ILE A 88 5.37 0.47 4.01
N ARG A 89 5.62 -0.83 4.19
CA ARG A 89 6.14 -1.38 5.44
C ARG A 89 7.62 -1.66 5.23
N ALA A 90 8.48 -1.03 6.01
CA ALA A 90 9.94 -1.11 5.90
C ALA A 90 10.54 -1.73 7.17
#